data_AF-A0A7V2WQG6-F1
#
_entry.id   AF-A0A7V2WQG6-F1
#
_cell.length_a   1.000
_cell.length_b   1.000
_cell.length_c   1.000
_cell.angle_alpha   90.00
_cell.angle_beta   90.00
_cell.angle_gamma   90.00
#
_symmetry.space_group_name_H-M   'P 1'
#
loop_
_entity.id
_entity.type
_entity.pdbx_description
1 polymer ?
#
loop_
_entity_poly.entity_id
_entity_poly.type
_entity_poly.pdbx_seq_one_letter_code
_entity_poly.pdbx_strand_id
1 'polypeptide(L)'
;MAKKENLKFQTEVNQLLDLMIHSLYSNKEIFLRELISNANDACDKLRFAAVANDALNEGEKELKIEIEHDNDAGTITVRDNGIGMTRSEVIENIGTIAKSGTKEFLSKLTGDEAKDSQMIGQFGVGFYSSFIVADKVTLITRKAGKKTGVKWESDGHGEFSIEEVKKENKGTEVILHLKEEEKDFANEFRLKSIIKKYADHIPVPIYMLETKEVESEGEEKEDDKDKEKATVTQWVQVNRAKALWTLPKSEITDEDYKEFYKTISNDWNEPLTWSHNQVEGKYEYTSLLYIPKKAPFDLWEPDASHGLKLYVQRTFIMDDSKNLLPRYL
;
A
#
# COMPACT_ATOMS: atom_id res chain seq x y z
N MET A 1 -24.46 20.25 -1.61
CA MET A 1 -23.81 19.00 -1.14
C MET A 1 -24.06 17.96 -2.21
N ALA A 2 -23.02 17.31 -2.72
CA ALA A 2 -23.22 16.18 -3.62
C ALA A 2 -23.97 15.06 -2.85
N LYS A 3 -24.79 14.30 -3.56
CA LYS A 3 -25.66 13.30 -2.94
C LYS A 3 -24.84 12.05 -2.59
N LYS A 4 -24.93 11.57 -1.35
CA LYS A 4 -24.42 10.26 -0.95
C LYS A 4 -25.20 9.17 -1.71
N GLU A 5 -24.47 8.28 -2.36
CA GLU A 5 -25.03 7.15 -3.11
C GLU A 5 -24.56 5.86 -2.46
N ASN A 6 -25.48 4.90 -2.28
CA ASN A 6 -25.15 3.55 -1.84
C ASN A 6 -25.18 2.63 -3.06
N LEU A 7 -24.10 1.89 -3.27
CA LEU A 7 -23.91 0.98 -4.38
C LEU A 7 -23.61 -0.41 -3.82
N LYS A 8 -24.00 -1.44 -4.55
CA LYS A 8 -23.65 -2.81 -4.20
C LYS A 8 -22.31 -3.17 -4.80
N PHE A 9 -21.53 -3.94 -4.06
CA PHE A 9 -20.41 -4.65 -4.63
C PHE A 9 -20.86 -5.61 -5.72
N GLN A 10 -19.98 -5.85 -6.69
CA GLN A 10 -20.17 -6.97 -7.62
C GLN A 10 -20.08 -8.29 -6.86
N THR A 11 -20.75 -9.33 -7.36
CA THR A 11 -20.83 -10.64 -6.70
C THR A 11 -19.45 -11.22 -6.37
N GLU A 12 -18.48 -11.03 -7.26
CA GLU A 12 -17.10 -11.48 -7.12
C GLU A 12 -16.40 -10.82 -5.92
N VAL A 13 -16.66 -9.54 -5.66
CA VAL A 13 -16.10 -8.81 -4.52
C VAL A 13 -16.68 -9.35 -3.20
N ASN A 14 -17.99 -9.63 -3.17
CA ASN A 14 -18.61 -10.19 -1.97
C ASN A 14 -18.06 -11.58 -1.63
N GLN A 15 -17.89 -12.44 -2.63
CA GLN A 15 -17.28 -13.76 -2.43
C GLN A 15 -15.85 -13.66 -1.91
N LEU A 16 -15.08 -12.69 -2.42
CA LEU A 16 -13.72 -12.45 -1.95
C LEU A 16 -13.71 -11.95 -0.49
N LEU A 17 -14.56 -10.98 -0.15
CA LEU A 17 -14.69 -10.45 1.22
C LEU A 17 -15.02 -11.58 2.20
N ASP A 18 -16.00 -12.42 1.86
CA ASP A 18 -16.37 -13.58 2.67
C ASP A 18 -15.19 -14.55 2.84
N LEU A 19 -14.43 -14.81 1.77
CA LEU A 19 -13.25 -15.68 1.83
C LEU A 19 -12.14 -15.09 2.71
N MET A 20 -11.85 -13.79 2.57
CA MET A 20 -10.80 -13.10 3.35
C MET A 20 -11.14 -13.01 4.84
N ILE A 21 -12.43 -12.86 5.18
CA ILE A 21 -12.87 -12.80 6.57
C ILE A 21 -12.83 -14.19 7.23
N HIS A 22 -13.16 -15.26 6.51
CA HIS A 22 -13.41 -16.58 7.12
C HIS A 22 -12.39 -17.68 6.83
N SER A 23 -11.63 -17.59 5.73
CA SER A 23 -10.84 -18.73 5.23
C SER A 23 -9.34 -18.48 5.20
N LEU A 24 -8.91 -17.23 5.27
CA LEU A 24 -7.51 -16.87 5.06
C LEU A 24 -7.02 -16.00 6.22
N TYR A 25 -5.76 -16.23 6.58
CA TYR A 25 -4.93 -15.43 7.49
C TYR A 25 -4.76 -15.91 8.94
N SER A 26 -3.74 -16.75 9.10
CA SER A 26 -2.88 -16.75 10.29
C SER A 26 -2.05 -15.46 10.42
N ASN A 27 -1.82 -14.71 9.34
CA ASN A 27 -1.02 -13.48 9.35
C ASN A 27 -1.84 -12.24 8.97
N LYS A 28 -2.41 -11.59 10.00
CA LYS A 28 -3.24 -10.38 9.86
C LYS A 28 -2.43 -9.12 9.57
N GLU A 29 -1.10 -9.12 9.77
CA GLU A 29 -0.25 -7.93 9.57
C GLU A 29 -0.22 -7.43 8.12
N ILE A 30 -0.73 -8.23 7.19
CA ILE A 30 -0.57 -7.96 5.77
C ILE A 30 -1.36 -6.76 5.26
N PHE A 31 -2.43 -6.35 5.94
CA PHE A 31 -3.20 -5.19 5.49
C PHE A 31 -2.29 -3.97 5.31
N LEU A 32 -1.32 -3.79 6.22
CA LEU A 32 -0.43 -2.64 6.20
C LEU A 32 0.56 -2.72 5.03
N ARG A 33 1.08 -3.91 4.70
CA ARG A 33 1.91 -4.11 3.51
C ARG A 33 1.14 -3.72 2.25
N GLU A 34 -0.09 -4.21 2.10
CA GLU A 34 -0.90 -3.94 0.91
C GLU A 34 -1.23 -2.45 0.77
N LEU A 35 -1.62 -1.78 1.87
CA LEU A 35 -1.91 -0.35 1.86
C LEU A 35 -0.67 0.49 1.52
N ILE A 36 0.49 0.16 2.10
CA ILE A 36 1.74 0.87 1.80
C ILE A 36 2.18 0.61 0.35
N SER A 37 2.03 -0.61 -0.17
CA SER A 37 2.34 -0.93 -1.57
C SER A 37 1.48 -0.11 -2.53
N ASN A 38 0.17 -0.04 -2.29
CA ASN A 38 -0.76 0.79 -3.07
C ASN A 38 -0.40 2.28 -3.01
N ALA A 39 -0.02 2.78 -1.83
CA ALA A 39 0.42 4.15 -1.64
C ALA A 39 1.74 4.46 -2.40
N ASN A 40 2.70 3.53 -2.40
CA ASN A 40 3.92 3.65 -3.19
C ASN A 40 3.61 3.72 -4.70
N ASP A 41 2.76 2.82 -5.20
CA ASP A 41 2.35 2.80 -6.61
C ASP A 41 1.62 4.10 -7.01
N ALA A 42 0.81 4.67 -6.11
CA ALA A 42 0.16 5.96 -6.33
C ALA A 42 1.16 7.11 -6.42
N CYS A 43 2.22 7.08 -5.61
CA CYS A 43 3.32 8.04 -5.69
C CYS A 43 4.12 7.90 -6.98
N ASP A 44 4.45 6.66 -7.39
CA ASP A 44 5.18 6.41 -8.65
C ASP A 44 4.36 6.85 -9.88
N LYS A 45 3.04 6.60 -9.89
CA LYS A 45 2.13 7.10 -10.93
C LYS A 45 2.12 8.63 -11.01
N LEU A 46 2.12 9.32 -9.86
CA LEU A 46 2.19 10.78 -9.84
C LEU A 46 3.54 11.27 -10.36
N ARG A 47 4.64 10.68 -9.90
CA ARG A 47 5.99 11.02 -10.34
C ARG A 47 6.11 10.91 -11.86
N PHE A 48 5.59 9.84 -12.45
CA PHE A 48 5.55 9.65 -13.90
C PHE A 48 4.69 10.72 -14.60
N ALA A 49 3.46 10.94 -14.13
CA ALA A 49 2.56 11.93 -14.72
C ALA A 49 3.13 13.37 -14.66
N ALA A 50 3.86 13.67 -13.59
CA ALA A 50 4.50 14.97 -13.38
C ALA A 50 5.66 15.24 -14.35
N VAL A 51 6.29 14.21 -14.93
CA VAL A 51 7.29 14.40 -16.00
C VAL A 51 6.70 15.13 -17.20
N ALA A 52 5.44 14.83 -17.55
CA ALA A 52 4.72 15.49 -18.64
C ALA A 52 4.01 16.77 -18.18
N ASN A 53 3.60 16.85 -16.91
CA ASN A 53 2.86 17.99 -16.37
C ASN A 53 3.21 18.25 -14.89
N ASP A 54 4.23 19.07 -14.66
CA ASP A 54 4.72 19.41 -13.31
C ASP A 54 3.65 20.06 -12.41
N ALA A 55 2.62 20.70 -12.98
CA ALA A 55 1.53 21.30 -12.21
C ALA A 55 0.75 20.27 -11.36
N LEU A 56 0.86 18.97 -11.68
CA LEU A 56 0.28 17.88 -10.89
C LEU A 56 0.93 17.71 -9.50
N ASN A 57 2.14 18.22 -9.30
CA ASN A 57 2.78 18.23 -7.98
C ASN A 57 2.08 19.19 -6.99
N GLU A 58 1.30 20.16 -7.49
CA GLU A 58 0.56 21.14 -6.70
C GLU A 58 1.43 21.91 -5.68
N GLY A 59 2.70 22.13 -6.02
CA GLY A 59 3.67 22.85 -5.18
C GLY A 59 4.32 22.01 -4.07
N GLU A 60 3.91 20.75 -3.90
CA GLU A 60 4.58 19.83 -2.99
C GLU A 60 5.87 19.29 -3.60
N LYS A 61 6.95 19.27 -2.81
CA LYS A 61 8.30 18.90 -3.27
C LYS A 61 8.67 17.44 -3.02
N GLU A 62 8.00 16.80 -2.06
CA GLU A 62 8.30 15.44 -1.62
C GLU A 62 7.03 14.58 -1.69
N LEU A 63 7.15 13.42 -2.34
CA LEU A 63 6.14 12.36 -2.23
C LEU A 63 6.41 11.56 -0.97
N LYS A 64 5.37 11.25 -0.21
CA LYS A 64 5.46 10.60 1.09
C LYS A 64 4.21 9.78 1.40
N ILE A 65 4.39 8.84 2.31
CA ILE A 65 3.32 8.08 2.95
C ILE A 65 3.33 8.48 4.43
N GLU A 66 2.17 8.74 5.00
CA GLU A 66 1.96 9.11 6.38
C GLU A 66 1.07 8.05 7.05
N ILE A 67 1.49 7.56 8.21
CA ILE A 67 0.75 6.58 9.02
C ILE A 67 0.43 7.22 10.36
N GLU A 68 -0.85 7.41 10.62
CA GLU A 68 -1.39 7.89 11.89
C GLU A 68 -2.12 6.74 12.59
N HIS A 69 -2.03 6.70 13.92
CA HIS A 69 -2.70 5.70 14.72
C HIS A 69 -3.31 6.34 15.97
N ASP A 70 -4.47 5.85 16.36
CA ASP A 70 -5.18 6.27 17.57
C ASP A 70 -5.68 5.01 18.28
N ASN A 71 -5.05 4.69 19.41
CA ASN A 71 -5.36 3.50 20.19
C ASN A 71 -6.70 3.63 20.92
N ASP A 72 -7.09 4.84 21.30
CA ASP A 72 -8.34 5.10 22.02
C ASP A 72 -9.54 5.03 21.07
N ALA A 73 -9.41 5.63 19.88
CA ALA A 73 -10.41 5.54 18.82
C ALA A 73 -10.39 4.19 18.10
N GLY A 74 -9.33 3.39 18.26
CA GLY A 74 -9.14 2.12 17.56
C GLY A 74 -9.00 2.33 16.05
N THR A 75 -8.19 3.29 15.62
CA THR A 75 -8.03 3.62 14.20
C THR A 75 -6.59 3.63 13.73
N ILE A 76 -6.39 3.23 12.47
CA ILE A 76 -5.14 3.43 11.73
C ILE A 76 -5.49 4.16 10.45
N THR A 77 -4.75 5.20 10.14
CA THR A 77 -4.89 5.96 8.90
C THR A 77 -3.61 5.87 8.10
N VAL A 78 -3.71 5.37 6.86
CA VAL A 78 -2.61 5.40 5.87
C VAL A 78 -2.94 6.45 4.83
N ARG A 79 -2.07 7.45 4.67
CA ARG A 79 -2.25 8.57 3.75
C ARG A 79 -1.07 8.67 2.80
N ASP A 80 -1.34 8.82 1.51
CA ASP A 80 -0.34 9.19 0.51
C ASP A 80 -0.70 10.55 -0.12
N ASN A 81 0.32 11.25 -0.62
CA ASN A 81 0.14 12.43 -1.47
C ASN A 81 0.42 12.11 -2.95
N GLY A 82 0.13 10.88 -3.37
CA GLY A 82 0.28 10.39 -4.72
C GLY A 82 -0.80 10.89 -5.68
N ILE A 83 -1.04 10.13 -6.76
CA ILE A 83 -1.88 10.59 -7.87
C ILE A 83 -3.35 10.76 -7.49
N GLY A 84 -3.84 10.00 -6.50
CA GLY A 84 -5.24 9.96 -6.10
C GLY A 84 -6.19 9.41 -7.19
N MET A 85 -7.49 9.40 -6.91
CA MET A 85 -8.52 8.86 -7.81
C MET A 85 -9.68 9.83 -7.99
N THR A 86 -10.34 9.72 -9.15
CA THR A 86 -11.65 10.31 -9.41
C THR A 86 -12.78 9.41 -8.92
N ARG A 87 -14.01 9.92 -8.90
CA ARG A 87 -15.21 9.14 -8.51
C ARG A 87 -15.37 7.88 -9.37
N SER A 88 -15.18 8.00 -10.68
CA SER A 88 -15.26 6.88 -11.61
C SER A 88 -14.19 5.84 -11.34
N GLU A 89 -12.94 6.25 -11.10
CA GLU A 89 -11.85 5.34 -10.75
C GLU A 89 -12.06 4.64 -9.40
N VAL A 90 -12.69 5.30 -8.42
CA VAL A 90 -13.07 4.64 -7.16
C VAL A 90 -14.12 3.56 -7.42
N ILE A 91 -15.15 3.83 -8.24
CA ILE A 91 -16.18 2.83 -8.57
C ILE A 91 -15.57 1.65 -9.34
N GLU A 92 -14.66 1.93 -10.28
CA GLU A 92 -14.04 0.92 -11.14
C GLU A 92 -12.96 0.09 -10.44
N ASN A 93 -12.13 0.70 -9.58
CA ASN A 93 -11.01 0.02 -8.94
C ASN A 93 -11.34 -0.50 -7.53
N ILE A 94 -12.24 0.16 -6.80
CA ILE A 94 -12.59 -0.17 -5.40
C ILE A 94 -14.02 -0.73 -5.31
N GLY A 95 -14.93 -0.32 -6.19
CA GLY A 95 -16.29 -0.89 -6.26
C GLY A 95 -16.38 -2.16 -7.13
N THR A 96 -15.37 -2.41 -7.96
CA THR A 96 -15.31 -3.50 -8.93
C THR A 96 -13.92 -4.15 -8.87
N ILE A 97 -13.82 -5.48 -8.98
CA ILE A 97 -12.54 -6.16 -9.18
C ILE A 97 -12.37 -6.43 -10.67
N ALA A 98 -11.70 -5.52 -11.36
CA ALA A 98 -11.61 -5.49 -12.81
C ALA A 98 -10.46 -6.37 -13.37
N LYS A 99 -10.40 -7.66 -13.01
CA LYS A 99 -9.47 -8.60 -13.68
C LYS A 99 -10.12 -9.95 -13.99
N SER A 100 -10.05 -10.32 -15.27
CA SER A 100 -10.45 -11.61 -15.89
C SER A 100 -10.08 -12.84 -15.04
N GLY A 101 -8.89 -12.83 -14.42
CA GLY A 101 -8.37 -13.94 -13.61
C GLY A 101 -9.01 -14.15 -12.23
N THR A 102 -9.72 -13.16 -11.68
CA THR A 102 -10.26 -13.22 -10.30
C THR A 102 -11.38 -14.26 -10.17
N LYS A 103 -12.21 -14.38 -11.21
CA LYS A 103 -13.35 -15.30 -11.20
C LYS A 103 -12.91 -16.76 -11.26
N GLU A 104 -11.90 -17.06 -12.08
CA GLU A 104 -11.32 -18.40 -12.16
C GLU A 104 -10.60 -18.75 -10.84
N PHE A 105 -9.91 -17.80 -10.21
CA PHE A 105 -9.32 -17.97 -8.90
C PHE A 105 -10.34 -18.25 -7.79
N LEU A 106 -11.39 -17.44 -7.68
CA LEU A 106 -12.46 -17.66 -6.70
C LEU A 106 -13.10 -19.04 -6.86
N SER A 107 -13.27 -19.52 -8.11
CA SER A 107 -13.77 -20.88 -8.35
C SER A 107 -12.83 -21.98 -7.84
N LYS A 108 -11.51 -21.78 -7.91
CA LYS A 108 -10.49 -22.71 -7.40
C LYS A 108 -10.33 -22.68 -5.87
N LEU A 109 -10.81 -21.62 -5.21
CA LEU A 109 -10.77 -21.48 -3.74
C LEU A 109 -11.99 -22.09 -3.04
N THR A 110 -12.93 -22.67 -3.79
CA THR A 110 -14.08 -23.37 -3.19
C THR A 110 -13.70 -24.81 -2.84
N GLY A 111 -13.79 -25.19 -1.56
CA GLY A 111 -13.50 -26.55 -1.06
C GLY A 111 -12.33 -26.62 -0.07
N ASP A 112 -11.75 -27.82 0.12
CA ASP A 112 -10.69 -28.08 1.11
C ASP A 112 -9.33 -27.40 0.77
N GLU A 113 -9.13 -26.93 -0.48
CA GLU A 113 -7.93 -26.21 -0.94
C GLU A 113 -7.88 -24.73 -0.48
N ALA A 114 -8.94 -24.24 0.18
CA ALA A 114 -8.99 -22.90 0.77
C ALA A 114 -7.98 -22.68 1.93
N LYS A 115 -7.44 -23.76 2.51
CA LYS A 115 -6.58 -23.68 3.71
C LYS A 115 -5.12 -23.27 3.41
N ASP A 116 -4.67 -23.40 2.16
CA ASP A 116 -3.27 -23.13 1.76
C ASP A 116 -3.11 -21.87 0.88
N SER A 117 -4.18 -21.11 0.67
CA SER A 117 -4.20 -20.03 -0.32
C SER A 117 -3.71 -18.70 0.24
N GLN A 118 -2.39 -18.59 0.42
CA GLN A 118 -1.71 -17.31 0.66
C GLN A 118 -1.77 -16.34 -0.55
N MET A 119 -2.63 -16.53 -1.56
CA MET A 119 -2.49 -15.92 -2.90
C MET A 119 -3.47 -14.77 -3.19
N ILE A 120 -3.43 -13.66 -2.44
CA ILE A 120 -4.44 -12.58 -2.58
C ILE A 120 -3.93 -11.36 -3.39
N GLY A 121 -2.67 -11.01 -3.27
CA GLY A 121 -2.06 -9.79 -3.83
C GLY A 121 -2.00 -9.71 -5.36
N GLN A 122 -1.88 -10.82 -6.09
CA GLN A 122 -1.75 -10.80 -7.56
C GLN A 122 -3.02 -10.30 -8.29
N PHE A 123 -4.16 -10.23 -7.61
CA PHE A 123 -5.47 -9.99 -8.22
C PHE A 123 -5.97 -8.55 -8.07
N GLY A 124 -5.17 -7.63 -7.51
CA GLY A 124 -5.60 -6.24 -7.28
C GLY A 124 -6.63 -6.12 -6.15
N VAL A 125 -6.65 -7.10 -5.24
CA VAL A 125 -7.60 -7.15 -4.12
C VAL A 125 -6.96 -6.79 -2.77
N GLY A 126 -5.69 -6.38 -2.77
CA GLY A 126 -4.92 -6.03 -1.58
C GLY A 126 -5.61 -5.00 -0.69
N PHE A 127 -6.36 -4.05 -1.27
CA PHE A 127 -7.17 -3.08 -0.53
C PHE A 127 -8.12 -3.75 0.47
N TYR A 128 -8.77 -4.85 0.08
CA TYR A 128 -9.79 -5.50 0.91
C TYR A 128 -9.21 -6.34 2.05
N SER A 129 -7.90 -6.59 2.07
CA SER A 129 -7.23 -7.15 3.25
C SER A 129 -7.39 -6.27 4.50
N SER A 130 -7.74 -4.99 4.31
CA SER A 130 -8.15 -4.07 5.38
C SER A 130 -9.31 -4.61 6.23
N PHE A 131 -10.28 -5.32 5.64
CA PHE A 131 -11.44 -5.87 6.36
C PHE A 131 -11.11 -7.10 7.23
N ILE A 132 -9.88 -7.61 7.15
CA ILE A 132 -9.39 -8.63 8.09
C ILE A 132 -9.33 -8.03 9.49
N VAL A 133 -8.83 -6.79 9.60
CA VAL A 133 -8.57 -6.10 10.88
C VAL A 133 -9.57 -4.99 11.21
N ALA A 134 -10.38 -4.55 10.24
CA ALA A 134 -11.32 -3.44 10.40
C ALA A 134 -12.78 -3.86 10.19
N ASP A 135 -13.69 -3.33 11.01
CA ASP A 135 -15.15 -3.44 10.83
C ASP A 135 -15.68 -2.37 9.86
N LYS A 136 -14.92 -1.30 9.64
CA LYS A 136 -15.26 -0.25 8.69
C LYS A 136 -14.01 0.34 8.08
N VAL A 137 -14.04 0.53 6.76
CA VAL A 137 -12.97 1.18 6.02
C VAL A 137 -13.52 2.44 5.36
N THR A 138 -12.84 3.56 5.57
CA THR A 138 -13.13 4.83 4.90
C THR A 138 -11.98 5.20 3.98
N LEU A 139 -12.26 5.46 2.71
CA LEU A 139 -11.29 5.96 1.74
C LEU A 139 -11.66 7.38 1.34
N ILE A 140 -10.73 8.32 1.45
CA ILE A 140 -10.91 9.71 1.05
C ILE A 140 -9.80 10.12 0.08
N THR A 141 -10.12 10.33 -1.18
CA THR A 141 -9.15 10.56 -2.25
C THR A 141 -9.47 11.79 -3.07
N ARG A 142 -8.43 12.48 -3.56
CA ARG A 142 -8.54 13.54 -4.58
C ARG A 142 -7.46 13.34 -5.61
N LYS A 143 -7.86 13.19 -6.88
CA LYS A 143 -6.90 13.13 -7.98
C LYS A 143 -6.13 14.44 -8.13
N ALA A 144 -4.82 14.34 -8.32
CA ALA A 144 -3.96 15.48 -8.62
C ALA A 144 -4.50 16.30 -9.80
N GLY A 145 -4.50 17.63 -9.67
CA GLY A 145 -5.05 18.56 -10.65
C GLY A 145 -6.59 18.65 -10.65
N LYS A 146 -7.29 17.91 -9.79
CA LYS A 146 -8.75 18.04 -9.58
C LYS A 146 -9.05 18.76 -8.27
N LYS A 147 -10.18 19.45 -8.19
CA LYS A 147 -10.59 20.20 -6.97
C LYS A 147 -11.52 19.41 -6.05
N THR A 148 -12.18 18.39 -6.59
CA THR A 148 -13.20 17.61 -5.88
C THR A 148 -12.60 16.31 -5.38
N GLY A 149 -12.77 16.04 -4.08
CA GLY A 149 -12.43 14.76 -3.48
C GLY A 149 -13.63 13.81 -3.50
N VAL A 150 -13.36 12.56 -3.22
CA VAL A 150 -14.34 11.48 -3.15
C VAL A 150 -14.13 10.74 -1.84
N LYS A 151 -15.22 10.53 -1.11
CA LYS A 151 -15.26 9.65 0.04
C LYS A 151 -15.99 8.37 -0.35
N TRP A 152 -15.38 7.25 0.00
CA TRP A 152 -15.91 5.90 -0.07
C TRP A 152 -15.92 5.31 1.34
N GLU A 153 -16.97 4.59 1.72
CA GLU A 153 -17.09 3.98 3.04
C GLU A 153 -17.85 2.65 2.92
N SER A 154 -17.34 1.60 3.55
CA SER A 154 -17.98 0.29 3.62
C SER A 154 -17.60 -0.43 4.92
N ASP A 155 -18.50 -1.29 5.38
CA ASP A 155 -18.29 -2.26 6.46
C ASP A 155 -17.83 -3.64 5.93
N GLY A 156 -17.68 -3.78 4.61
CA GLY A 156 -17.29 -5.04 3.98
C GLY A 156 -18.48 -5.99 3.76
N HIS A 157 -19.72 -5.56 4.00
CA HIS A 157 -20.92 -6.38 3.85
C HIS A 157 -21.77 -5.96 2.64
N GLY A 158 -21.42 -6.44 1.44
CA GLY A 158 -22.34 -6.38 0.29
C GLY A 158 -22.42 -5.04 -0.43
N GLU A 159 -22.19 -3.92 0.28
CA GLU A 159 -22.47 -2.57 -0.20
C GLU A 159 -21.39 -1.58 0.26
N PHE A 160 -21.32 -0.45 -0.45
CA PHE A 160 -20.49 0.69 -0.08
C PHE A 160 -21.22 1.98 -0.39
N SER A 161 -20.83 3.05 0.29
CA SER A 161 -21.33 4.39 0.02
C SER A 161 -20.26 5.25 -0.63
N ILE A 162 -20.67 6.16 -1.52
CA ILE A 162 -19.77 7.06 -2.23
C ILE A 162 -20.37 8.47 -2.36
N GLU A 163 -19.59 9.48 -2.00
CA GLU A 163 -20.00 10.88 -2.01
C GLU A 163 -18.83 11.79 -2.42
N GLU A 164 -19.14 12.95 -3.04
CA GLU A 164 -18.11 13.96 -3.28
C GLU A 164 -17.89 14.78 -2.01
N VAL A 165 -16.62 15.01 -1.69
CA VAL A 165 -16.19 15.75 -0.50
C VAL A 165 -15.16 16.80 -0.85
N LYS A 166 -15.02 17.80 0.02
CA LYS A 166 -13.87 18.71 -0.05
C LYS A 166 -12.67 17.99 0.58
N LYS A 167 -11.60 17.79 -0.20
CA LYS A 167 -10.28 17.37 0.30
C LYS A 167 -9.28 18.39 -0.26
N GLU A 168 -8.52 19.04 0.61
CA GLU A 168 -7.63 20.12 0.18
C GLU A 168 -6.37 19.57 -0.48
N ASN A 169 -5.79 18.51 0.10
CA ASN A 169 -4.58 17.88 -0.41
C ASN A 169 -4.91 16.77 -1.42
N LYS A 170 -3.99 16.52 -2.36
CA LYS A 170 -4.12 15.43 -3.35
C LYS A 170 -3.76 14.10 -2.71
N GLY A 171 -3.97 13.01 -3.45
CA GLY A 171 -3.66 11.65 -2.98
C GLY A 171 -4.82 11.00 -2.24
N THR A 172 -4.53 9.94 -1.50
CA THR A 172 -5.53 9.07 -0.87
C THR A 172 -5.29 8.94 0.62
N GLU A 173 -6.37 8.83 1.38
CA GLU A 173 -6.36 8.51 2.80
C GLU A 173 -7.25 7.29 3.02
N VAL A 174 -6.74 6.26 3.66
CA VAL A 174 -7.47 5.05 4.03
C VAL A 174 -7.48 4.96 5.55
N ILE A 175 -8.67 5.07 6.15
CA ILE A 175 -8.92 5.01 7.58
C ILE A 175 -9.54 3.66 7.88
N LEU A 176 -8.87 2.90 8.74
CA LEU A 176 -9.30 1.62 9.26
C LEU A 176 -9.91 1.82 10.64
N HIS A 177 -11.18 1.47 10.80
CA HIS A 177 -11.81 1.36 12.12
C HIS A 177 -11.65 -0.08 12.58
N LEU A 178 -10.68 -0.30 13.46
CA LEU A 178 -10.26 -1.63 13.89
C LEU A 178 -11.36 -2.34 14.65
N LYS A 179 -11.41 -3.66 14.46
CA LYS A 179 -12.21 -4.56 15.29
C LYS A 179 -11.71 -4.50 16.73
N GLU A 180 -12.58 -4.78 17.69
CA GLU A 180 -12.23 -4.70 19.12
C GLU A 180 -11.02 -5.59 19.46
N GLU A 181 -10.98 -6.81 18.92
CA GLU A 181 -9.90 -7.77 19.10
C GLU A 181 -8.62 -7.43 18.35
N GLU A 182 -8.67 -6.47 17.41
CA GLU A 182 -7.55 -6.07 16.55
C GLU A 182 -6.99 -4.69 16.90
N LYS A 183 -7.52 -4.01 17.94
CA LYS A 183 -7.04 -2.70 18.38
C LYS A 183 -5.55 -2.65 18.69
N ASP A 184 -4.94 -3.77 19.08
CA ASP A 184 -3.49 -3.86 19.30
C ASP A 184 -2.67 -3.54 18.04
N PHE A 185 -3.26 -3.59 16.84
CA PHE A 185 -2.60 -3.08 15.63
C PHE A 185 -2.38 -1.56 15.63
N ALA A 186 -3.14 -0.78 16.43
CA ALA A 186 -2.89 0.64 16.62
C ALA A 186 -1.72 0.93 17.60
N ASN A 187 -1.03 -0.10 18.09
CA ASN A 187 0.16 0.05 18.93
C ASN A 187 1.37 0.52 18.10
N GLU A 188 2.02 1.59 18.57
CA GLU A 188 3.17 2.23 17.91
C GLU A 188 4.31 1.23 17.59
N PHE A 189 4.71 0.43 18.58
CA PHE A 189 5.84 -0.51 18.42
C PHE A 189 5.51 -1.63 17.45
N ARG A 190 4.26 -2.10 17.48
CA ARG A 190 3.78 -3.12 16.55
C ARG A 190 3.76 -2.59 15.13
N LEU A 191 3.19 -1.41 14.90
CA LEU A 191 3.19 -0.76 13.59
C LEU A 191 4.59 -0.54 13.04
N LYS A 192 5.52 0.00 13.84
CA LYS A 192 6.93 0.16 13.44
C LYS A 192 7.57 -1.16 13.05
N SER A 193 7.28 -2.23 13.79
CA SER A 193 7.83 -3.56 13.50
C SER A 193 7.30 -4.10 12.16
N ILE A 194 6.01 -3.92 11.89
CA ILE A 194 5.38 -4.32 10.62
C ILE A 194 5.94 -3.49 9.45
N ILE A 195 6.06 -2.16 9.61
CA ILE A 195 6.63 -1.27 8.59
C ILE A 195 8.09 -1.65 8.30
N LYS A 196 8.90 -1.88 9.33
CA LYS A 196 10.29 -2.31 9.17
C LYS A 196 10.40 -3.65 8.45
N LYS A 197 9.46 -4.57 8.69
CA LYS A 197 9.45 -5.90 8.05
C LYS A 197 9.12 -5.82 6.57
N TYR A 198 8.14 -4.99 6.19
CA TYR A 198 7.55 -5.03 4.84
C TYR A 198 7.91 -3.85 3.93
N ALA A 199 8.34 -2.73 4.52
CA ALA A 199 8.40 -1.45 3.83
C ALA A 199 9.75 -0.71 3.99
N ASP A 200 10.76 -1.32 4.62
CA ASP A 200 12.05 -0.66 4.88
C ASP A 200 12.73 -0.18 3.59
N HIS A 201 12.56 -0.94 2.50
CA HIS A 201 13.16 -0.67 1.18
C HIS A 201 12.21 -0.06 0.15
N ILE A 202 11.04 0.41 0.61
CA ILE A 202 10.14 1.18 -0.25
C ILE A 202 10.80 2.55 -0.50
N PRO A 203 10.93 3.01 -1.77
CA PRO A 203 11.66 4.24 -2.08
C PRO A 203 11.01 5.51 -1.53
N VAL A 204 9.69 5.49 -1.34
CA VAL A 204 8.94 6.64 -0.80
C VAL A 204 9.15 6.72 0.72
N PRO A 205 9.49 7.90 1.28
CA PRO A 205 9.53 8.11 2.72
C PRO A 205 8.19 7.80 3.38
N ILE A 206 8.23 6.99 4.43
CA ILE A 206 7.10 6.64 5.28
C ILE A 206 7.31 7.34 6.62
N TYR A 207 6.41 8.25 6.95
CA TYR A 207 6.36 8.95 8.22
C TYR A 207 5.28 8.34 9.10
N MET A 208 5.55 8.22 10.39
CA MET A 208 4.57 7.81 11.38
C MET A 208 4.43 8.90 12.45
N LEU A 209 3.19 9.14 12.89
CA LEU A 209 2.90 10.09 13.95
C LEU A 209 3.36 9.52 15.30
N GLU A 210 4.36 10.13 15.93
CA GLU A 210 4.86 9.74 17.25
C GLU A 210 4.49 10.79 18.30
N THR A 211 4.10 10.32 19.49
CA THR A 211 3.82 11.17 20.64
C THR A 211 4.93 10.99 21.68
N LYS A 212 5.65 12.07 22.00
CA LYS A 212 6.74 12.06 22.99
C LYS A 212 6.43 13.00 24.14
N GLU A 213 6.72 12.55 25.36
CA GLU A 213 6.80 13.41 26.53
C GLU A 213 8.11 14.20 26.47
N VAL A 214 8.01 15.52 26.45
CA VAL A 214 9.16 16.44 26.59
C VAL A 214 9.02 17.20 27.90
N GLU A 215 10.15 17.47 28.56
CA GLU A 215 10.17 18.39 29.69
C GLU A 215 9.82 19.79 29.18
N SER A 216 8.86 20.46 29.83
CA SER A 216 8.51 21.83 29.45
C SER A 216 9.68 22.77 29.73
N GLU A 217 10.11 23.54 28.74
CA GLU A 217 10.99 24.71 28.94
C GLU A 217 10.13 25.87 29.48
N GLY A 218 9.65 25.72 30.72
CA GLY A 218 9.08 26.80 31.50
C GLY A 218 10.18 27.49 32.30
N GLU A 219 10.24 28.83 32.22
CA GLU A 219 11.21 29.69 32.91
C GLU A 219 11.45 29.26 34.37
N GLU A 220 12.73 29.16 34.73
CA GLU A 220 13.21 28.90 36.09
C GLU A 220 12.45 29.75 37.12
N LYS A 221 11.50 29.12 37.81
CA LYS A 221 11.08 29.55 39.14
C LYS A 221 11.50 28.46 40.11
N GLU A 222 12.50 28.82 40.92
CA GLU A 222 12.93 28.06 42.08
C GLU A 222 11.70 27.76 42.96
N ASP A 223 11.64 26.51 43.43
CA ASP A 223 10.60 25.88 44.25
C ASP A 223 9.29 25.47 43.55
N ASP A 224 9.26 24.31 42.87
CA ASP A 224 8.38 23.17 43.28
C ASP A 224 8.63 21.89 42.46
N LYS A 225 8.24 20.75 43.03
CA LYS A 225 8.55 19.36 42.61
C LYS A 225 7.71 18.78 41.46
N ASP A 226 7.02 19.60 40.67
CA ASP A 226 6.17 19.10 39.57
C ASP A 226 6.54 19.79 38.25
N LYS A 227 7.54 19.25 37.55
CA LYS A 227 7.76 19.58 36.14
C LYS A 227 6.59 19.01 35.33
N GLU A 228 5.67 19.86 34.89
CA GLU A 228 4.64 19.45 33.91
C GLU A 228 5.33 18.94 32.64
N LYS A 229 5.14 17.66 32.35
CA LYS A 229 5.56 17.03 31.10
C LYS A 229 4.61 17.48 30.00
N ALA A 230 5.15 18.12 28.97
CA ALA A 230 4.37 18.47 27.79
C ALA A 230 4.41 17.31 26.79
N THR A 231 3.26 16.99 26.20
CA THR A 231 3.16 15.96 25.18
C THR A 231 3.27 16.62 23.81
N VAL A 232 4.27 16.25 23.02
CA VAL A 232 4.48 16.75 21.66
C VAL A 232 4.30 15.63 20.66
N THR A 233 3.46 15.89 19.65
CA THR A 233 3.22 14.97 18.55
C THR A 233 4.00 15.43 17.31
N GLN A 234 4.75 14.53 16.68
CA GLN A 234 5.56 14.84 15.50
C GLN A 234 5.60 13.68 14.50
N TRP A 235 5.78 14.01 13.23
CA TRP A 235 5.98 13.02 12.16
C TRP A 235 7.45 12.57 12.13
N VAL A 236 7.69 11.26 12.23
CA VAL A 236 9.03 10.67 12.20
C VAL A 236 9.13 9.66 11.06
N GLN A 237 10.19 9.75 10.26
CA GLN A 237 10.43 8.77 9.20
C GLN A 237 10.79 7.40 9.81
N VAL A 238 10.07 6.36 9.41
CA VAL A 238 10.17 5.01 9.98
C VAL A 238 10.77 3.97 9.03
N ASN A 239 10.91 4.27 7.75
CA ASN A 239 11.62 3.42 6.77
C ASN A 239 12.93 4.06 6.31
N ARG A 240 13.83 3.27 5.69
CA ARG A 240 15.08 3.81 5.11
C ARG A 240 14.88 4.66 3.84
N ALA A 241 13.74 4.52 3.16
CA ALA A 241 13.43 5.23 1.91
C ALA A 241 14.50 5.05 0.80
N LYS A 242 15.14 3.88 0.75
CA LYS A 242 16.14 3.54 -0.27
C LYS A 242 15.64 2.35 -1.07
N ALA A 243 15.54 2.54 -2.38
CA ALA A 243 15.27 1.47 -3.33
C ALA A 243 16.27 0.33 -3.16
N LEU A 244 15.80 -0.89 -2.87
CA LEU A 244 16.66 -2.03 -2.54
C LEU A 244 17.75 -2.27 -3.59
N TRP A 245 17.40 -2.18 -4.88
CA TRP A 245 18.34 -2.38 -5.99
C TRP A 245 19.43 -1.30 -6.09
N THR A 246 19.34 -0.20 -5.34
CA THR A 246 20.40 0.83 -5.32
C THR A 246 21.45 0.60 -4.25
N LEU A 247 21.22 -0.37 -3.35
CA LEU A 247 22.13 -0.67 -2.25
C LEU A 247 23.22 -1.66 -2.68
N PRO A 248 24.42 -1.57 -2.11
CA PRO A 248 25.45 -2.60 -2.31
C PRO A 248 24.95 -3.96 -1.84
N LYS A 249 25.24 -5.03 -2.59
CA LYS A 249 24.81 -6.41 -2.25
C LYS A 249 25.21 -6.85 -0.84
N SER A 250 26.30 -6.32 -0.30
CA SER A 250 26.79 -6.61 1.05
C SER A 250 25.92 -6.03 2.17
N GLU A 251 25.07 -5.04 1.87
CA GLU A 251 24.18 -4.39 2.84
C GLU A 251 22.75 -4.94 2.78
N ILE A 252 22.48 -5.88 1.86
CA ILE A 252 21.15 -6.44 1.64
C ILE A 252 21.14 -7.88 2.14
N THR A 253 20.22 -8.18 3.04
CA THR A 253 20.01 -9.55 3.53
C THR A 253 19.09 -10.34 2.60
N ASP A 254 19.12 -11.67 2.69
CA ASP A 254 18.20 -12.53 1.94
C ASP A 254 16.73 -12.20 2.24
N GLU A 255 16.43 -11.82 3.49
CA GLU A 255 15.08 -11.42 3.91
C GLU A 255 14.64 -10.13 3.21
N ASP A 256 15.55 -9.17 3.06
CA ASP A 256 15.27 -7.92 2.34
C ASP A 256 14.90 -8.20 0.88
N TYR A 257 15.63 -9.10 0.19
CA TYR A 257 15.29 -9.50 -1.18
C TYR A 257 13.93 -10.17 -1.27
N LYS A 258 13.63 -11.10 -0.35
CA LYS A 258 12.35 -11.83 -0.32
C LYS A 258 11.18 -10.89 -0.08
N GLU A 259 11.29 -9.97 0.88
CA GLU A 259 10.21 -9.03 1.18
C GLU A 259 10.04 -7.99 0.06
N PHE A 260 11.14 -7.50 -0.52
CA PHE A 260 11.05 -6.61 -1.67
C PHE A 260 10.39 -7.30 -2.88
N TYR A 261 10.69 -8.57 -3.15
CA TYR A 261 9.98 -9.36 -4.17
C TYR A 261 8.47 -9.37 -3.94
N LYS A 262 8.02 -9.67 -2.71
CA LYS A 262 6.60 -9.72 -2.38
C LYS A 262 5.92 -8.37 -2.60
N THR A 263 6.60 -7.28 -2.21
CA THR A 263 6.12 -5.91 -2.41
C THR A 263 5.97 -5.53 -3.89
N ILE A 264 6.92 -5.90 -4.76
CA ILE A 264 6.87 -5.49 -6.18
C ILE A 264 6.04 -6.41 -7.09
N SER A 265 5.94 -7.70 -6.75
CA SER A 265 5.28 -8.72 -7.57
C SER A 265 3.83 -8.99 -7.16
N ASN A 266 3.44 -8.52 -5.97
CA ASN A 266 2.21 -8.89 -5.29
C ASN A 266 2.03 -10.41 -5.06
N ASP A 267 3.10 -11.21 -5.22
CA ASP A 267 3.18 -12.60 -4.75
C ASP A 267 3.49 -12.63 -3.24
N TRP A 268 3.07 -13.70 -2.59
CA TRP A 268 3.17 -13.94 -1.16
C TRP A 268 4.18 -15.03 -0.86
N ASN A 269 4.38 -15.92 -1.83
CA ASN A 269 5.43 -16.89 -1.78
C ASN A 269 6.76 -16.15 -1.84
N GLU A 270 7.77 -16.71 -1.18
CA GLU A 270 9.14 -16.26 -1.42
C GLU A 270 9.55 -16.58 -2.87
N PRO A 271 10.45 -15.79 -3.47
CA PRO A 271 11.03 -16.13 -4.76
C PRO A 271 11.89 -17.41 -4.63
N LEU A 272 12.04 -18.15 -5.73
CA LEU A 272 12.92 -19.31 -5.82
C LEU A 272 14.37 -18.87 -5.71
N THR A 273 14.71 -17.80 -6.43
CA THR A 273 16.03 -17.18 -6.44
C THR A 273 15.92 -15.78 -7.04
N TRP A 274 17.02 -15.03 -6.96
CA TRP A 274 17.15 -13.70 -7.53
C TRP A 274 18.53 -13.49 -8.14
N SER A 275 18.61 -12.51 -9.05
CA SER A 275 19.84 -12.04 -9.65
C SER A 275 19.86 -10.52 -9.58
N HIS A 276 20.69 -9.99 -8.69
CA HIS A 276 20.96 -8.56 -8.57
C HIS A 276 22.28 -8.27 -9.28
N ASN A 277 22.34 -7.39 -10.27
CA ASN A 277 23.57 -7.04 -10.98
C ASN A 277 23.64 -5.54 -11.25
N GLN A 278 24.84 -4.99 -11.15
CA GLN A 278 25.15 -3.63 -11.60
C GLN A 278 26.12 -3.76 -12.78
N VAL A 279 25.75 -3.16 -13.91
CA VAL A 279 26.50 -3.21 -15.15
C VAL A 279 26.98 -1.81 -15.46
N GLU A 280 28.30 -1.68 -15.58
CA GLU A 280 28.98 -0.45 -15.99
C GLU A 280 29.68 -0.70 -17.33
N GLY A 281 29.57 0.23 -18.27
CA GLY A 281 30.14 0.08 -19.61
C GLY A 281 29.49 0.99 -20.63
N LYS A 282 29.19 0.46 -21.82
CA LYS A 282 28.47 1.23 -22.87
C LYS A 282 27.07 1.66 -22.41
N TYR A 283 26.43 0.82 -21.60
CA TYR A 283 25.19 1.10 -20.91
C TYR A 283 25.44 0.94 -19.41
N GLU A 284 24.91 1.87 -18.63
CA GLU A 284 24.96 1.83 -17.17
C GLU A 284 23.55 1.52 -16.67
N TYR A 285 23.40 0.37 -16.00
CA TYR A 285 22.13 -0.03 -15.42
C TYR A 285 22.31 -1.01 -14.27
N THR A 286 21.35 -0.99 -13.36
CA THR A 286 21.17 -2.03 -12.36
C THR A 286 19.98 -2.90 -12.75
N SER A 287 20.13 -4.21 -12.67
CA SER A 287 19.06 -5.17 -12.82
C SER A 287 18.86 -5.96 -11.53
N LEU A 288 17.59 -6.11 -11.13
CA LEU A 288 17.19 -6.99 -10.05
C LEU A 288 16.06 -7.87 -10.58
N LEU A 289 16.38 -9.13 -10.83
CA LEU A 289 15.49 -10.12 -11.42
C LEU A 289 15.14 -11.17 -10.37
N TYR A 290 13.90 -11.62 -10.35
CA TYR A 290 13.43 -12.69 -9.48
C TYR A 290 12.87 -13.83 -10.31
N ILE A 291 13.00 -15.05 -9.80
CA ILE A 291 12.29 -16.23 -10.32
C ILE A 291 11.23 -16.63 -9.28
N PRO A 292 9.93 -16.61 -9.61
CA PRO A 292 8.89 -17.09 -8.71
C PRO A 292 9.05 -18.58 -8.35
N LYS A 293 8.73 -18.99 -7.11
CA LYS A 293 8.67 -20.43 -6.75
C LYS A 293 7.52 -21.16 -7.41
N LYS A 294 6.42 -20.45 -7.67
CA LYS A 294 5.22 -20.97 -8.32
C LYS A 294 4.91 -20.14 -9.55
N ALA A 295 4.50 -20.81 -10.62
CA ALA A 295 4.00 -20.12 -11.79
C ALA A 295 2.72 -19.33 -11.42
N PRO A 296 2.56 -18.09 -11.91
CA PRO A 296 1.32 -17.36 -11.72
C PRO A 296 0.19 -18.07 -12.47
N PHE A 297 -1.03 -17.96 -11.96
CA PHE A 297 -2.18 -18.69 -12.49
C PHE A 297 -2.57 -18.23 -13.91
N ASP A 298 -2.32 -16.96 -14.23
CA ASP A 298 -2.58 -16.30 -15.52
C ASP A 298 -1.38 -16.34 -16.47
N LEU A 299 -0.37 -17.20 -16.21
CA LEU A 299 0.82 -17.35 -17.05
C LEU A 299 0.47 -17.61 -18.53
N TRP A 300 -0.65 -18.32 -18.78
CA TRP A 300 -1.10 -18.70 -20.12
C TRP A 300 -2.15 -17.75 -20.71
N GLU A 301 -2.56 -16.72 -19.98
CA GLU A 301 -3.52 -15.73 -20.48
C GLU A 301 -2.81 -14.76 -21.44
N PRO A 302 -3.31 -14.58 -22.69
CA PRO A 302 -2.66 -13.71 -23.68
C PRO A 302 -2.53 -12.23 -23.24
N ASP A 303 -3.52 -11.75 -22.48
CA ASP A 303 -3.63 -10.36 -22.05
C ASP A 303 -3.10 -10.12 -20.63
N ALA A 304 -2.57 -11.16 -19.96
CA ALA A 304 -1.99 -10.99 -18.65
C ALA A 304 -0.75 -10.08 -18.68
N SER A 305 -0.57 -9.39 -17.55
CA SER A 305 0.43 -8.34 -17.39
C SER A 305 1.67 -8.94 -16.73
N HIS A 306 2.72 -9.16 -17.52
CA HIS A 306 3.92 -9.89 -17.15
C HIS A 306 5.17 -9.14 -17.64
N GLY A 307 6.04 -8.71 -16.73
CA GLY A 307 7.29 -8.11 -17.17
C GLY A 307 8.10 -7.45 -16.07
N LEU A 308 9.05 -6.63 -16.50
CA LEU A 308 9.93 -5.87 -15.62
C LEU A 308 9.39 -4.46 -15.40
N LYS A 309 9.48 -4.01 -14.15
CA LYS A 309 9.33 -2.59 -13.80
C LYS A 309 10.58 -1.84 -14.27
N LEU A 310 10.39 -0.90 -15.21
CA LEU A 310 11.48 -0.08 -15.74
C LEU A 310 11.60 1.22 -14.94
N TYR A 311 12.80 1.47 -14.43
CA TYR A 311 13.15 2.73 -13.76
C TYR A 311 14.24 3.45 -14.55
N VAL A 312 14.10 4.75 -14.76
CA VAL A 312 15.14 5.63 -15.34
C VAL A 312 15.47 6.69 -14.31
N GLN A 313 16.75 6.83 -13.95
CA GLN A 313 17.19 7.73 -12.88
C GLN A 313 16.37 7.56 -11.58
N ARG A 314 16.08 6.30 -11.21
CA ARG A 314 15.25 5.91 -10.04
C ARG A 314 13.79 6.36 -10.12
N THR A 315 13.37 6.92 -11.26
CA THR A 315 11.97 7.26 -11.52
C THR A 315 11.30 6.10 -12.25
N PHE A 316 10.19 5.62 -11.71
CA PHE A 316 9.38 4.59 -12.37
C PHE A 316 8.85 5.12 -13.71
N ILE A 317 9.00 4.32 -14.77
CA ILE A 317 8.60 4.69 -16.13
C ILE A 317 7.42 3.85 -16.60
N MET A 318 7.51 2.52 -16.46
CA MET A 318 6.46 1.62 -16.90
C MET A 318 6.53 0.29 -16.14
N ASP A 319 5.36 -0.30 -15.93
CA ASP A 319 5.21 -1.71 -15.57
C ASP A 319 5.09 -2.55 -16.85
N ASP A 320 5.27 -3.88 -16.72
CA ASP A 320 4.91 -4.83 -17.78
C ASP A 320 5.55 -4.50 -19.14
N SER A 321 6.84 -4.19 -19.12
CA SER A 321 7.58 -3.93 -20.34
C SER A 321 7.86 -5.24 -21.08
N LYS A 322 6.87 -5.73 -21.83
CA LYS A 322 6.94 -6.92 -22.72
C LYS A 322 8.10 -6.87 -23.72
N ASN A 323 8.71 -5.69 -23.90
CA ASN A 323 9.86 -5.47 -24.77
C ASN A 323 11.21 -5.71 -24.09
N LEU A 324 11.26 -5.82 -22.75
CA LEU A 324 12.51 -6.02 -22.01
C LEU A 324 12.85 -7.49 -21.79
N LEU A 325 11.85 -8.37 -21.83
CA LEU A 325 12.03 -9.81 -21.72
C LEU A 325 11.43 -10.53 -22.93
N PRO A 326 12.10 -11.55 -23.47
CA PRO A 326 11.50 -12.41 -24.46
C PRO A 326 10.37 -13.25 -23.84
N ARG A 327 9.31 -13.52 -24.61
CA ARG A 327 8.08 -14.21 -24.15
C ARG A 327 8.28 -15.60 -23.53
N TYR A 328 9.43 -16.24 -23.73
CA TYR A 328 9.71 -17.57 -23.16
C TYR A 328 10.27 -17.52 -21.72
N LEU A 329 10.52 -16.31 -21.19
CA LEU A 329 10.91 -16.04 -19.80
C LEU A 329 9.72 -15.47 -19.04
#